data_AF-A0A7J8XCP4-F1
#
_entry.id   AF-A0A7J8XCP4-F1
#
_cell.length_a   1.000
_cell.length_b   1.000
_cell.length_c   1.000
_cell.angle_alpha   90.00
_cell.angle_beta   90.00
_cell.angle_gamma   90.00
#
_symmetry.space_group_name_H-M   'P 1'
#
loop_
_entity.id
_entity.type
_entity.pdbx_description
1 polymer ?
#
loop_
_entity_poly.entity_id
_entity_poly.type
_entity_poly.pdbx_seq_one_letter_code
_entity_poly.pdbx_strand_id
1 'polypeptide(L)'
;MGSFNKQQDYMALKRLFGPSNDFIKTLVEDYKPCFIEDGESSRMSLENANILASCSYESQTVGFLYFSVAEDYFTGLNLHRKGWKSVYLNPERFCPLIYGPLKMSLVQLLCYSELAFMPLLNCLSLWGFAVIPQLCLFNGIPLYPKVSDPNFNIFSIILVSSISKSLYEVVTTGKQFKVWRNEWRIWMMRSVTSYTYGCLDVILNKLGMKEATFLPTNKVTDDEQVKLYEMGVFDFRTATMFLAPLVTVILINIAAFVGAVAKALVVDDDGDQYWEKMFGQMFLSFFILISNFAVIEGMIIRRDKAKIPLSSTLWSVVFSMLILLIGSVILC
;
A
#
# COMPACT_ATOMS: atom_id res chain seq x y z
N MET A 1 -7.34 -36.48 -45.94
CA MET A 1 -7.34 -35.22 -46.71
C MET A 1 -8.76 -34.67 -46.72
N GLY A 2 -9.15 -33.95 -45.66
CA GLY A 2 -10.41 -33.20 -45.62
C GLY A 2 -10.11 -31.76 -46.00
N SER A 3 -10.78 -31.21 -47.01
CA SER A 3 -10.53 -29.83 -47.46
C SER A 3 -10.87 -28.86 -46.33
N PHE A 4 -9.87 -28.14 -45.83
CA PHE A 4 -10.04 -26.99 -44.95
C PHE A 4 -10.94 -25.95 -45.64
N ASN A 5 -12.17 -25.80 -45.20
CA ASN A 5 -13.07 -24.79 -45.75
C ASN A 5 -13.03 -23.54 -44.86
N LYS A 6 -12.00 -22.70 -45.06
CA LYS A 6 -11.70 -21.51 -44.24
C LYS A 6 -12.91 -20.63 -43.93
N GLN A 7 -13.89 -20.57 -44.84
CA GLN A 7 -15.07 -19.72 -44.69
C GLN A 7 -16.11 -20.29 -43.70
N GLN A 8 -16.18 -21.62 -43.58
CA GLN A 8 -17.06 -22.30 -42.64
C GLN A 8 -16.52 -22.22 -41.21
N ASP A 9 -15.20 -22.30 -41.04
CA ASP A 9 -14.51 -22.13 -39.74
C ASP A 9 -14.56 -20.67 -39.25
N TYR A 10 -14.44 -19.70 -40.15
CA TYR A 10 -14.54 -18.27 -39.79
C TYR A 10 -15.93 -17.89 -39.28
N MET A 11 -16.98 -18.43 -39.90
CA MET A 11 -18.37 -18.26 -39.43
C MET A 11 -18.62 -18.95 -38.08
N ALA A 12 -17.94 -20.07 -37.81
CA ALA A 12 -18.01 -20.73 -36.50
C ALA A 12 -17.30 -19.92 -35.41
N LEU A 13 -16.12 -19.35 -35.70
CA LEU A 13 -15.41 -18.47 -34.77
C LEU A 13 -16.22 -17.22 -34.43
N LYS A 14 -16.94 -16.62 -35.40
CA LYS A 14 -17.87 -15.51 -35.16
C LYS A 14 -19.00 -15.84 -34.20
N ARG A 15 -19.51 -17.07 -34.27
CA ARG A 15 -20.58 -17.52 -33.37
C ARG A 15 -20.09 -17.73 -31.94
N LEU A 16 -18.81 -18.04 -31.76
CA LEU A 16 -18.20 -18.31 -30.45
C LEU A 16 -17.65 -17.03 -29.80
N PHE A 17 -16.86 -16.26 -30.54
CA PHE A 17 -16.06 -15.14 -30.03
C PHE A 17 -16.67 -13.76 -30.32
N GLY A 18 -17.87 -13.72 -30.91
CA GLY A 18 -18.57 -12.49 -31.26
C GLY A 18 -18.29 -11.99 -32.68
N PRO A 19 -18.95 -10.90 -33.11
CA PRO A 19 -18.97 -10.49 -34.51
C PRO A 19 -17.70 -9.78 -34.99
N SER A 20 -16.75 -9.45 -34.10
CA SER A 20 -15.57 -8.66 -34.46
C SER A 20 -14.63 -9.44 -35.39
N ASN A 21 -14.54 -8.98 -36.64
CA ASN A 21 -13.65 -9.56 -37.63
C ASN A 21 -12.18 -9.45 -37.23
N ASP A 22 -11.82 -8.33 -36.62
CA ASP A 22 -10.43 -8.03 -36.27
C ASP A 22 -9.98 -8.86 -35.07
N PHE A 23 -10.86 -9.06 -34.08
CA PHE A 23 -10.58 -9.99 -32.98
C PHE A 23 -10.45 -11.43 -33.46
N ILE A 24 -11.30 -11.88 -34.39
CA ILE A 24 -11.20 -13.26 -34.91
C ILE A 24 -9.91 -13.47 -35.71
N LYS A 25 -9.45 -12.44 -36.43
CA LYS A 25 -8.18 -12.52 -37.15
C LYS A 25 -7.00 -12.72 -36.20
N THR A 26 -7.04 -12.20 -34.96
CA THR A 26 -5.96 -12.40 -33.99
C THR A 26 -5.92 -13.81 -33.38
N LEU A 27 -7.06 -14.53 -33.40
CA LEU A 27 -7.17 -15.88 -32.83
C LEU A 27 -6.66 -16.99 -33.76
N VAL A 28 -6.32 -16.68 -35.01
CA VAL A 28 -5.80 -17.64 -36.00
C VAL A 28 -4.27 -17.60 -36.00
N GLU A 29 -3.63 -18.78 -35.97
CA GLU A 29 -2.20 -19.03 -35.62
C GLU A 29 -1.10 -18.30 -36.44
N ASP A 30 -1.44 -17.45 -37.41
CA ASP A 30 -0.48 -16.70 -38.24
C ASP A 30 -0.60 -15.17 -38.11
N TYR A 31 -1.33 -14.66 -37.12
CA TYR A 31 -1.45 -13.22 -36.93
C TYR A 31 -0.16 -12.59 -36.41
N LYS A 32 0.63 -12.03 -37.32
CA LYS A 32 1.68 -11.06 -36.97
C LYS A 32 1.02 -9.67 -36.89
N PRO A 33 0.94 -9.04 -35.70
CA PRO A 33 0.44 -7.68 -35.60
C PRO A 33 1.33 -6.75 -36.44
N CYS A 34 0.73 -6.12 -37.45
CA CYS A 34 1.40 -5.06 -38.21
C CYS A 34 1.27 -3.77 -37.39
N PHE A 35 2.25 -3.50 -36.54
CA PHE A 35 2.33 -2.24 -35.81
C PHE A 35 2.78 -1.14 -36.78
N ILE A 36 1.82 -0.56 -37.50
CA ILE A 36 2.03 0.69 -38.22
C ILE A 36 1.80 1.81 -37.20
N GLU A 37 2.88 2.47 -36.78
CA GLU A 37 2.84 3.65 -35.91
C GLU A 37 2.33 4.87 -36.69
N ASP A 38 1.06 4.85 -37.06
CA ASP A 38 0.32 6.06 -37.38
C ASP A 38 -0.76 6.31 -36.32
N GLY A 39 -1.11 7.58 -36.15
CA GLY A 39 -2.10 8.00 -35.15
C GLY A 39 -3.51 7.48 -35.43
N GLU A 40 -3.75 6.93 -36.62
CA GLU A 40 -5.05 6.48 -37.09
C GLU A 40 -5.28 5.00 -36.74
N SER A 41 -4.28 4.15 -36.96
CA SER A 41 -4.19 2.73 -36.60
C SER A 41 -4.27 2.51 -35.08
N SER A 42 -3.60 3.38 -34.32
CA SER A 42 -3.66 3.37 -32.85
C SER A 42 -5.06 3.73 -32.34
N ARG A 43 -5.73 4.69 -32.98
CA ARG A 43 -7.11 5.08 -32.68
C ARG A 43 -8.10 3.96 -33.02
N MET A 44 -7.98 3.36 -34.20
CA MET A 44 -8.82 2.23 -34.61
C MET A 44 -8.67 1.02 -33.67
N SER A 45 -7.45 0.73 -33.20
CA SER A 45 -7.22 -0.36 -32.24
C SER A 45 -7.85 -0.09 -30.87
N LEU A 46 -7.79 1.17 -30.41
CA LEU A 46 -8.41 1.60 -29.16
C LEU A 46 -9.94 1.57 -29.25
N GLU A 47 -10.50 2.02 -30.37
CA GLU A 47 -11.94 1.97 -30.63
C GLU A 47 -12.45 0.53 -30.72
N ASN A 48 -11.70 -0.35 -31.40
CA ASN A 48 -11.98 -1.77 -31.41
C ASN A 48 -11.93 -2.39 -30.01
N ALA A 49 -10.92 -2.06 -29.19
CA ALA A 49 -10.84 -2.54 -27.81
C ALA A 49 -12.03 -2.07 -26.95
N ASN A 50 -12.47 -0.81 -27.13
CA ASN A 50 -13.66 -0.29 -26.45
C ASN A 50 -14.94 -1.04 -26.85
N ILE A 51 -15.08 -1.40 -28.12
CA ILE A 51 -16.22 -2.21 -28.60
C ILE A 51 -16.16 -3.62 -28.00
N LEU A 52 -14.99 -4.27 -27.97
CA LEU A 52 -14.80 -5.60 -27.39
C LEU A 52 -15.04 -5.65 -25.88
N ALA A 53 -14.73 -4.56 -25.17
CA ALA A 53 -14.96 -4.43 -23.72
C ALA A 53 -16.38 -3.97 -23.37
N SER A 54 -17.23 -3.68 -24.37
CA SER A 54 -18.60 -3.23 -24.14
C SER A 54 -19.48 -4.35 -23.56
N CYS A 55 -20.44 -3.98 -22.72
CA CYS A 55 -21.41 -4.91 -22.14
C CYS A 55 -22.29 -5.63 -23.19
N SER A 56 -22.40 -5.06 -24.39
CA SER A 56 -23.15 -5.61 -25.51
C SER A 56 -22.37 -6.66 -26.32
N TYR A 57 -21.06 -6.79 -26.09
CA TYR A 57 -20.20 -7.68 -26.90
C TYR A 57 -20.24 -9.14 -26.42
N GLU A 58 -20.65 -9.40 -25.18
CA GLU A 58 -20.59 -10.74 -24.59
C GLU A 58 -21.46 -11.77 -25.33
N SER A 59 -20.81 -12.85 -25.75
CA SER A 59 -21.42 -14.10 -26.21
C SER A 59 -21.22 -15.12 -25.10
N GLN A 60 -22.30 -15.72 -24.56
CA GLN A 60 -22.27 -16.63 -23.39
C GLN A 60 -21.60 -17.99 -23.67
N THR A 61 -20.76 -18.13 -24.70
CA THR A 61 -20.35 -19.44 -25.21
C THR A 61 -18.89 -19.82 -24.89
N VAL A 62 -17.99 -18.86 -24.65
CA VAL A 62 -16.56 -19.12 -24.38
C VAL A 62 -15.99 -18.12 -23.36
N GLY A 63 -15.44 -18.61 -22.25
CA GLY A 63 -14.86 -17.77 -21.20
C GLY A 63 -15.08 -18.37 -19.80
N PHE A 64 -15.11 -17.51 -18.79
CA PHE A 64 -15.58 -17.89 -17.45
C PHE A 64 -17.05 -18.34 -17.53
N LEU A 65 -17.38 -19.39 -16.79
CA LEU A 65 -18.74 -19.91 -16.76
C LEU A 65 -19.62 -19.04 -15.85
N TYR A 66 -20.37 -18.14 -16.47
CA TYR A 66 -21.39 -17.34 -15.81
C TYR A 66 -22.54 -18.23 -15.28
N PHE A 67 -23.38 -17.70 -14.39
CA PHE A 67 -24.56 -18.34 -13.76
C PHE A 67 -24.30 -19.27 -12.57
N SER A 68 -23.09 -19.31 -12.04
CA SER A 68 -22.79 -19.99 -10.77
C SER A 68 -21.98 -19.11 -9.85
N VAL A 69 -22.25 -19.19 -8.54
CA VAL A 69 -21.43 -18.55 -7.50
C VAL A 69 -20.04 -19.20 -7.40
N ALA A 70 -19.88 -20.41 -7.96
CA ALA A 70 -18.62 -21.14 -8.05
C ALA A 70 -18.10 -21.20 -9.51
N GLU A 71 -18.11 -20.06 -10.20
CA GLU A 71 -17.71 -19.94 -11.61
C GLU A 71 -16.30 -20.49 -11.86
N ASP A 72 -15.37 -20.30 -10.93
CA ASP A 72 -13.99 -20.75 -10.96
C ASP A 72 -13.89 -22.28 -11.04
N TYR A 73 -14.65 -22.98 -10.18
CA TYR A 73 -14.75 -24.44 -10.17
C TYR A 73 -15.34 -24.99 -11.47
N PHE A 74 -16.48 -24.45 -11.91
CA PHE A 74 -17.15 -24.96 -13.11
C PHE A 74 -16.40 -24.61 -14.41
N THR A 75 -15.71 -23.48 -14.44
CA THR A 75 -14.79 -23.14 -15.54
C THR A 75 -13.64 -24.14 -15.60
N GLY A 76 -13.01 -24.44 -14.46
CA GLY A 76 -11.97 -25.47 -14.37
C GLY A 76 -12.46 -26.85 -14.81
N LEU A 77 -13.66 -27.26 -14.37
CA LEU A 77 -14.29 -28.53 -14.75
C LEU A 77 -14.51 -28.64 -16.26
N ASN A 78 -15.00 -27.57 -16.89
CA ASN A 78 -15.21 -27.53 -18.34
C ASN A 78 -13.90 -27.60 -19.13
N LEU A 79 -12.83 -26.95 -18.65
CA LEU A 79 -11.50 -27.04 -19.26
C LEU A 79 -10.95 -28.47 -19.14
N HIS A 80 -11.07 -29.10 -17.98
CA HIS A 80 -10.63 -30.49 -17.78
C HIS A 80 -11.42 -31.49 -18.63
N ARG A 81 -12.74 -31.32 -18.80
CA ARG A 81 -13.56 -32.14 -19.71
C ARG A 81 -13.10 -32.04 -21.17
N LYS A 82 -12.53 -30.90 -21.57
CA LYS A 82 -11.96 -30.67 -22.92
C LYS A 82 -10.53 -31.20 -23.07
N GLY A 83 -9.97 -31.87 -22.05
CA GLY A 83 -8.65 -32.51 -22.11
C GLY A 83 -7.49 -31.64 -21.62
N TRP A 84 -7.75 -30.44 -21.09
CA TRP A 84 -6.72 -29.62 -20.45
C TRP A 84 -6.25 -30.26 -19.14
N LYS A 85 -4.94 -30.17 -18.86
CA LYS A 85 -4.34 -30.74 -17.65
C LYS A 85 -3.90 -29.61 -16.70
N SER A 86 -4.43 -29.60 -15.48
CA SER A 86 -3.94 -28.72 -14.41
C SER A 86 -2.70 -29.30 -13.74
N VAL A 87 -1.81 -28.43 -13.26
CA VAL A 87 -0.71 -28.79 -12.36
C VAL A 87 -0.96 -28.13 -11.00
N TYR A 88 -1.00 -28.93 -9.94
CA TYR A 88 -1.11 -28.45 -8.58
C TYR A 88 0.25 -28.51 -7.89
N LEU A 89 0.71 -27.39 -7.37
CA LEU A 89 1.96 -27.27 -6.62
C LEU A 89 1.61 -26.85 -5.19
N ASN A 90 1.89 -27.73 -4.23
CA ASN A 90 1.67 -27.46 -2.81
C ASN A 90 2.97 -27.67 -2.03
N PRO A 91 3.88 -26.70 -2.03
CA PRO A 91 5.07 -26.78 -1.20
C PRO A 91 4.64 -26.68 0.28
N GLU A 92 5.09 -27.61 1.12
CA GLU A 92 4.78 -27.63 2.57
C GLU A 92 5.19 -26.34 3.29
N ARG A 93 6.21 -25.64 2.77
CA ARG A 93 6.68 -24.33 3.26
C ARG A 93 7.18 -23.51 2.08
N PHE A 94 6.51 -22.41 1.72
CA PHE A 94 7.03 -21.49 0.72
C PHE A 94 7.90 -20.42 1.39
N CYS A 95 9.19 -20.39 1.07
CA CYS A 95 10.10 -19.31 1.41
C CYS A 95 10.90 -18.94 0.16
N PRO A 96 10.73 -17.72 -0.40
CA PRO A 96 11.45 -17.28 -1.59
C PRO A 96 12.97 -17.47 -1.47
N LEU A 97 13.55 -17.19 -0.30
CA LEU A 97 14.99 -17.30 -0.04
C LEU A 97 15.53 -18.73 -0.06
N ILE A 98 14.69 -19.73 0.24
CA ILE A 98 15.10 -21.15 0.29
C ILE A 98 14.88 -21.82 -1.08
N TYR A 99 13.74 -21.56 -1.71
CA TYR A 99 13.35 -22.25 -2.94
C TYR A 99 13.75 -21.51 -4.22
N GLY A 100 13.90 -20.19 -4.14
CA GLY A 100 14.16 -19.35 -5.31
C GLY A 100 15.56 -19.51 -5.91
N PRO A 101 16.66 -19.56 -5.15
CA PRO A 101 18.01 -19.66 -5.72
C PRO A 101 18.20 -20.85 -6.69
N LEU A 102 17.41 -21.90 -6.55
CA LEU A 102 17.48 -23.12 -7.38
C LEU A 102 16.60 -23.07 -8.64
N LYS A 103 15.67 -22.11 -8.76
CA LYS A 103 14.60 -22.15 -9.77
C LYS A 103 14.23 -20.81 -10.41
N MET A 104 14.78 -19.69 -9.97
CA MET A 104 14.49 -18.36 -10.52
C MET A 104 15.72 -17.46 -10.59
N SER A 105 15.64 -16.40 -11.40
CA SER A 105 16.71 -15.40 -11.51
C SER A 105 16.87 -14.60 -10.22
N LEU A 106 18.06 -14.02 -10.01
CA LEU A 106 18.34 -13.22 -8.82
C LEU A 106 17.41 -12.02 -8.66
N VAL A 107 17.07 -11.34 -9.77
CA VAL A 107 16.13 -10.20 -9.73
C VAL A 107 14.74 -10.67 -9.31
N GLN A 108 14.26 -11.77 -9.88
CA GLN A 108 12.96 -12.34 -9.53
C GLN A 108 12.94 -12.79 -8.06
N LEU A 109 14.01 -13.42 -7.58
CA LEU A 109 14.19 -13.79 -6.17
C LEU A 109 14.10 -12.57 -5.25
N LEU A 110 14.77 -11.48 -5.59
CA LEU A 110 14.74 -10.24 -4.81
C LEU A 110 13.33 -9.65 -4.76
N CYS A 111 12.60 -9.60 -5.88
CA CYS A 111 11.21 -9.11 -5.90
C CYS A 111 10.28 -9.97 -5.02
N TYR A 112 10.34 -11.30 -5.12
CA TYR A 112 9.51 -12.17 -4.27
C TYR A 112 9.90 -12.08 -2.80
N SER A 113 11.18 -11.93 -2.49
CA SER A 113 11.66 -11.76 -1.12
C SER A 113 11.20 -10.43 -0.55
N GLU A 114 11.28 -9.35 -1.32
CA GLU A 114 10.79 -8.03 -0.91
C GLU A 114 9.30 -8.11 -0.55
N LEU A 115 8.45 -8.63 -1.44
CA LEU A 115 7.02 -8.80 -1.15
C LEU A 115 6.74 -9.68 0.08
N ALA A 116 7.48 -10.78 0.26
CA ALA A 116 7.26 -11.70 1.37
C ALA A 116 7.70 -11.13 2.73
N PHE A 117 8.83 -10.41 2.77
CA PHE A 117 9.41 -9.90 4.00
C PHE A 117 9.05 -8.44 4.29
N MET A 118 8.45 -7.72 3.34
CA MET A 118 8.04 -6.31 3.49
C MET A 118 7.26 -6.06 4.78
N PRO A 119 6.23 -6.85 5.17
CA PRO A 119 5.49 -6.59 6.40
C PRO A 119 6.37 -6.64 7.65
N LEU A 120 7.25 -7.65 7.74
CA LEU A 120 8.12 -7.85 8.89
C LEU A 120 9.16 -6.73 9.02
N LEU A 121 9.84 -6.42 7.91
CA LEU A 121 10.90 -5.41 7.89
C LEU A 121 10.35 -4.00 8.13
N ASN A 122 9.21 -3.66 7.51
CA ASN A 122 8.62 -2.33 7.63
C ASN A 122 7.99 -2.13 9.01
N CYS A 123 7.34 -3.15 9.58
CA CYS A 123 6.77 -3.02 10.93
C CYS A 123 7.86 -2.67 11.96
N LEU A 124 8.91 -3.48 12.08
CA LEU A 124 9.95 -3.26 13.08
C LEU A 124 10.67 -1.92 12.87
N SER A 125 11.05 -1.62 11.62
CA SER A 125 11.80 -0.40 11.30
C SER A 125 10.95 0.84 11.57
N LEU A 126 9.69 0.87 11.15
CA LEU A 126 8.85 2.07 11.32
C LEU A 126 8.44 2.30 12.76
N TRP A 127 8.22 1.26 13.57
CA TRP A 127 8.03 1.46 15.01
C TRP A 127 9.28 2.08 15.66
N GLY A 128 10.48 1.64 15.26
CA GLY A 128 11.73 2.28 15.69
C GLY A 128 11.79 3.76 15.31
N PHE A 129 11.56 4.08 14.03
CA PHE A 129 11.60 5.47 13.53
C PHE A 129 10.46 6.37 14.02
N ALA A 130 9.36 5.79 14.48
CA ALA A 130 8.21 6.54 14.94
C ALA A 130 8.16 6.74 16.46
N VAL A 131 9.02 6.04 17.21
CA VAL A 131 9.14 6.17 18.67
C VAL A 131 10.50 6.75 19.07
N ILE A 132 11.61 6.19 18.57
CA ILE A 132 12.95 6.57 19.06
C ILE A 132 13.27 8.05 18.78
N PRO A 133 13.11 8.59 17.55
CA PRO A 133 13.39 10.00 17.29
C PRO A 133 12.54 10.95 18.11
N GLN A 134 11.28 10.60 18.37
CA GLN A 134 10.32 11.39 19.13
C GLN A 134 10.66 11.39 20.62
N LEU A 135 11.09 10.24 21.16
CA LEU A 135 11.59 10.15 22.54
C LEU A 135 12.87 10.97 22.72
N CYS A 136 13.82 10.88 21.77
CA CYS A 136 15.03 11.69 21.80
C CYS A 136 14.69 13.18 21.72
N LEU A 137 13.78 13.58 20.81
CA LEU A 137 13.34 14.97 20.68
C LEU A 137 12.66 15.48 21.95
N PHE A 138 11.77 14.69 22.54
CA PHE A 138 11.07 15.03 23.79
C PHE A 138 12.07 15.23 24.95
N ASN A 139 13.10 14.41 25.03
CA ASN A 139 14.14 14.51 26.07
C ASN A 139 15.26 15.51 25.73
N GLY A 140 15.31 16.07 24.51
CA GLY A 140 16.36 17.01 24.10
C GLY A 140 17.70 16.33 23.79
N ILE A 141 17.67 15.10 23.30
CA ILE A 141 18.85 14.32 22.89
C ILE A 141 19.02 14.46 21.36
N PRO A 142 20.14 15.03 20.88
CA PRO A 142 20.34 15.27 19.46
C PRO A 142 20.71 13.95 18.76
N LEU A 143 19.96 13.59 17.72
CA LEU A 143 20.26 12.41 16.87
C LEU A 143 21.00 12.75 15.58
N TYR A 144 20.88 13.99 15.11
CA TYR A 144 21.53 14.46 13.89
C TYR A 144 22.66 15.43 14.23
N PRO A 145 23.64 15.62 13.32
CA PRO A 145 24.59 16.73 13.43
C PRO A 145 23.85 18.06 13.53
N LYS A 146 24.52 19.04 14.14
CA LYS A 146 24.03 20.41 14.19
C LYS A 146 23.80 20.94 12.78
N VAL A 147 22.82 21.82 12.60
CA VAL A 147 22.53 22.41 11.28
C VAL A 147 23.71 23.19 10.68
N SER A 148 24.60 23.72 11.52
CA SER A 148 25.82 24.43 11.11
C SER A 148 26.97 23.49 10.72
N ASP A 149 26.90 22.21 11.07
CA ASP A 149 27.93 21.22 10.74
C ASP A 149 27.83 20.88 9.24
N PRO A 150 28.95 20.94 8.47
CA PRO A 150 28.97 20.51 7.07
C PRO A 150 28.40 19.10 6.83
N ASN A 151 28.51 18.19 7.80
CA ASN A 151 27.95 16.84 7.71
C ASN A 151 26.43 16.83 7.65
N PHE A 152 25.74 17.85 8.19
CA PHE A 152 24.28 17.97 8.11
C PHE A 152 23.79 18.05 6.66
N ASN A 153 24.61 18.61 5.75
CA ASN A 153 24.28 18.68 4.33
C ASN A 153 24.13 17.28 3.71
N ILE A 154 24.90 16.29 4.16
CA ILE A 154 24.79 14.91 3.68
C ILE A 154 23.40 14.35 3.99
N PHE A 155 22.93 14.50 5.23
CA PHE A 155 21.60 14.06 5.64
C PHE A 155 20.50 14.80 4.88
N SER A 156 20.66 16.11 4.67
CA SER A 156 19.71 16.93 3.92
C SER A 156 19.60 16.50 2.46
N ILE A 157 20.73 16.23 1.79
CA ILE A 157 20.74 15.76 0.40
C ILE A 157 20.10 14.38 0.28
N ILE A 158 20.40 13.46 1.21
CA ILE A 158 19.80 12.11 1.21
C ILE A 158 18.27 12.21 1.40
N LEU A 159 17.80 13.03 2.33
CA LEU A 159 16.36 13.21 2.58
C LEU A 159 15.65 13.80 1.35
N VAL A 160 16.18 14.90 0.80
CA VAL A 160 15.57 15.59 -0.34
C VAL A 160 15.60 14.71 -1.59
N SER A 161 16.71 14.00 -1.85
CA SER A 161 16.81 13.10 -3.00
C SER A 161 15.84 11.92 -2.89
N SER A 162 15.69 11.32 -1.72
CA SER A 162 14.71 10.23 -1.48
C SER A 162 13.27 10.68 -1.73
N ILE A 163 12.87 11.82 -1.15
CA ILE A 163 11.54 12.40 -1.34
C ILE A 163 11.32 12.76 -2.82
N SER A 164 12.30 13.39 -3.46
CA SER A 164 12.22 13.80 -4.86
C SER A 164 12.12 12.61 -5.80
N LYS A 165 12.86 11.52 -5.54
CA LYS A 165 12.81 10.29 -6.33
C LYS A 165 11.43 9.63 -6.25
N SER A 166 10.88 9.51 -5.04
CA SER A 166 9.54 8.95 -4.84
C SER A 166 8.45 9.81 -5.50
N LEU A 167 8.57 11.14 -5.40
CA LEU A 167 7.64 12.05 -6.05
C LEU A 167 7.73 11.96 -7.58
N TYR A 168 8.95 11.93 -8.11
CA TYR A 168 9.20 11.79 -9.54
C TYR A 168 8.53 10.54 -10.12
N GLU A 169 8.63 9.39 -9.45
CA GLU A 169 7.99 8.14 -9.90
C GLU A 169 6.47 8.24 -9.96
N VAL A 170 5.83 8.91 -9.00
CA VAL A 170 4.37 9.10 -9.04
C VAL A 170 3.98 10.04 -10.17
N VAL A 171 4.71 11.15 -10.34
CA VAL A 171 4.40 12.15 -11.37
C VAL A 171 4.62 11.60 -12.78
N THR A 172 5.68 10.80 -13.01
CA THR A 172 5.91 10.19 -14.34
C THR A 172 4.85 9.17 -14.73
N THR A 173 4.15 8.57 -13.78
CA THR A 173 2.96 7.73 -14.06
C THR A 173 1.69 8.54 -14.37
N GLY A 174 1.78 9.87 -14.48
CA GLY A 174 0.66 10.76 -14.77
C GLY A 174 -0.27 11.00 -13.57
N LYS A 175 0.13 10.57 -12.36
CA LYS A 175 -0.67 10.74 -11.15
C LYS A 175 -0.40 12.07 -10.47
N GLN A 176 -1.40 12.58 -9.76
CA GLN A 176 -1.32 13.87 -9.06
C GLN A 176 -0.49 13.78 -7.78
N PHE A 177 0.05 14.92 -7.31
CA PHE A 177 0.73 15.06 -6.03
C PHE A 177 -0.10 14.55 -4.83
N LYS A 178 -1.43 14.72 -4.88
CA LYS A 178 -2.35 14.18 -3.85
C LYS A 178 -2.19 12.67 -3.69
N VAL A 179 -1.95 11.95 -4.79
CA VAL A 179 -1.75 10.49 -4.79
C VAL A 179 -0.43 10.14 -4.11
N TRP A 180 0.66 10.81 -4.45
CA TRP A 180 1.97 10.59 -3.81
C TRP A 180 1.90 10.76 -2.28
N ARG A 181 1.27 11.85 -1.82
CA ARG A 181 1.06 12.09 -0.39
C ARG A 181 0.22 11.00 0.28
N ASN A 182 -0.81 10.51 -0.42
CA ASN A 182 -1.66 9.44 0.09
C ASN A 182 -0.92 8.09 0.14
N GLU A 183 -0.11 7.76 -0.86
CA GLU A 183 0.75 6.56 -0.89
C GLU A 183 1.71 6.55 0.31
N TRP A 184 2.42 7.67 0.55
CA TRP A 184 3.30 7.83 1.72
C TRP A 184 2.56 7.63 3.04
N ARG A 185 1.38 8.25 3.17
CA ARG A 185 0.55 8.12 4.37
C ARG A 185 0.08 6.68 4.59
N ILE A 186 -0.44 6.04 3.55
CA ILE A 186 -0.95 4.67 3.62
C ILE A 186 0.19 3.70 3.94
N TRP A 187 1.39 3.90 3.39
CA TRP A 187 2.56 3.11 3.73
C TRP A 187 2.92 3.21 5.22
N MET A 188 2.94 4.42 5.80
CA MET A 188 3.15 4.61 7.24
C MET A 188 2.05 3.94 8.07
N MET A 189 0.78 4.18 7.72
CA MET A 189 -0.37 3.60 8.41
C MET A 189 -0.34 2.08 8.40
N ARG A 190 -0.16 1.45 7.23
CA ARG A 190 -0.12 -0.01 7.07
C ARG A 190 0.98 -0.63 7.92
N SER A 191 2.11 0.05 8.04
CA SER A 191 3.28 -0.47 8.75
C SER A 191 3.12 -0.47 10.26
N VAL A 192 2.49 0.56 10.82
CA VAL A 192 2.19 0.64 12.27
C VAL A 192 0.97 -0.21 12.64
N THR A 193 0.12 -0.54 11.68
CA THR A 193 -1.15 -1.24 11.92
C THR A 193 -1.13 -2.66 11.33
N SER A 194 -1.55 -2.83 10.08
CA SER A 194 -1.75 -4.13 9.43
C SER A 194 -0.52 -5.03 9.46
N TYR A 195 0.68 -4.47 9.25
CA TYR A 195 1.91 -5.25 9.28
C TYR A 195 2.26 -5.68 10.70
N THR A 196 2.09 -4.82 11.70
CA THR A 196 2.27 -5.18 13.11
C THR A 196 1.35 -6.31 13.53
N TYR A 197 0.06 -6.19 13.26
CA TYR A 197 -0.89 -7.25 13.63
C TYR A 197 -0.69 -8.52 12.83
N GLY A 198 -0.37 -8.42 11.53
CA GLY A 198 -0.04 -9.58 10.71
C GLY A 198 1.19 -10.34 11.22
N CYS A 199 2.26 -9.61 11.58
CA CYS A 199 3.47 -10.23 12.15
C CYS A 199 3.20 -10.84 13.52
N LEU A 200 2.46 -10.16 14.40
CA LEU A 200 2.07 -10.70 15.69
C LEU A 200 1.21 -11.96 15.55
N ASP A 201 0.24 -11.96 14.63
CA ASP A 201 -0.62 -13.13 14.39
C ASP A 201 0.19 -14.35 13.93
N VAL A 202 1.15 -14.15 13.02
CA VAL A 202 2.07 -15.20 12.59
C VAL A 202 2.93 -15.72 13.75
N ILE A 203 3.47 -14.83 14.59
CA ILE A 203 4.27 -15.21 15.76
C ILE A 203 3.43 -16.03 16.75
N LEU A 204 2.23 -15.55 17.09
CA LEU A 204 1.32 -16.24 18.01
C LEU A 204 0.91 -17.60 17.48
N ASN A 205 0.68 -17.73 16.17
CA ASN A 205 0.41 -19.00 15.52
C ASN A 205 1.60 -19.95 15.56
N LYS A 206 2.82 -19.45 15.33
CA LYS A 206 4.04 -20.28 15.44
C LYS A 206 4.32 -20.72 16.87
N LEU A 207 3.90 -19.94 17.87
CA LEU A 207 3.98 -20.29 19.29
C LEU A 207 2.84 -21.21 19.75
N GLY A 208 1.88 -21.55 18.88
CA GLY A 208 0.72 -22.37 19.24
C GLY A 208 -0.30 -21.67 20.14
N MET A 209 -0.21 -20.34 20.27
CA MET A 209 -1.09 -19.55 21.15
C MET A 209 -2.42 -19.16 20.47
N LYS A 210 -2.46 -19.16 19.13
CA LYS A 210 -3.63 -18.78 18.35
C LYS A 210 -3.58 -19.41 16.96
N GLU A 211 -4.68 -19.98 16.49
CA GLU A 211 -4.76 -20.46 15.11
C GLU A 211 -4.97 -19.31 14.13
N ALA A 212 -4.27 -19.37 12.98
CA ALA A 212 -4.45 -18.41 11.91
C ALA A 212 -5.91 -18.46 11.40
N THR A 213 -6.67 -17.40 11.67
CA THR A 213 -8.08 -17.31 11.30
C THR A 213 -8.27 -16.25 10.24
N PHE A 214 -8.77 -16.63 9.06
CA PHE A 214 -9.12 -15.68 8.00
C PHE A 214 -10.63 -15.46 7.99
N LEU A 215 -11.07 -14.35 8.57
CA LEU A 215 -12.45 -13.90 8.49
C LEU A 215 -12.53 -12.81 7.41
N PRO A 216 -13.23 -13.06 6.28
CA PRO A 216 -13.46 -12.03 5.28
C PRO A 216 -14.14 -10.83 5.92
N THR A 217 -13.62 -9.63 5.63
CA THR A 217 -14.29 -8.40 6.05
C THR A 217 -15.55 -8.19 5.23
N ASN A 218 -16.61 -7.72 5.88
CA ASN A 218 -17.80 -7.29 5.19
C ASN A 218 -17.46 -6.06 4.32
N LYS A 219 -17.73 -6.13 3.01
CA LYS A 219 -17.49 -5.05 2.06
C LYS A 219 -18.74 -4.19 1.79
N VAL A 220 -19.80 -4.36 2.57
CA VAL A 220 -20.99 -3.51 2.47
C VAL A 220 -20.61 -2.09 2.91
N THR A 221 -20.68 -1.16 1.95
CA THR A 221 -20.40 0.26 2.15
C THR A 221 -21.70 1.07 2.11
N ASP A 222 -21.83 2.05 3.00
CA ASP A 222 -22.92 3.02 2.93
C ASP A 222 -22.63 4.16 1.93
N ASP A 223 -23.67 4.87 1.47
CA ASP A 223 -23.53 5.97 0.50
C ASP A 223 -22.63 7.10 1.01
N GLU A 224 -22.56 7.30 2.33
CA GLU A 224 -21.68 8.30 2.95
C GLU A 224 -20.20 7.89 2.81
N GLN A 225 -19.89 6.61 3.01
CA GLN A 225 -18.58 5.98 2.79
C GLN A 225 -18.11 6.16 1.35
N VAL A 226 -19.00 5.90 0.38
CA VAL A 226 -18.69 6.04 -1.05
C VAL A 226 -18.40 7.49 -1.40
N LYS A 227 -19.22 8.44 -0.92
CA LYS A 227 -18.98 9.88 -1.13
C LYS A 227 -17.64 10.34 -0.56
N LEU A 228 -17.30 9.91 0.66
CA LEU A 228 -16.01 10.25 1.28
C LEU A 228 -14.84 9.70 0.46
N TYR A 229 -14.96 8.47 -0.02
CA TYR A 229 -13.97 7.83 -0.89
C TYR A 229 -13.76 8.61 -2.19
N GLU A 230 -14.85 9.00 -2.88
CA GLU A 230 -14.78 9.79 -4.12
C GLU A 230 -14.14 11.17 -3.91
N MET A 231 -14.39 11.80 -2.75
CA MET A 231 -13.72 13.06 -2.38
C MET A 231 -12.24 12.87 -1.96
N GLY A 232 -11.79 11.62 -1.79
CA GLY A 232 -10.47 11.27 -1.29
C GLY A 232 -10.27 11.69 0.16
N VAL A 233 -11.35 11.65 0.96
CA VAL A 233 -11.36 11.90 2.41
C VAL A 233 -11.28 10.54 3.12
N PHE A 234 -10.39 10.45 4.11
CA PHE A 234 -10.21 9.21 4.86
C PHE A 234 -11.43 8.90 5.71
N ASP A 235 -11.87 7.65 5.77
CA ASP A 235 -12.90 7.20 6.72
C ASP A 235 -12.24 6.41 7.85
N PHE A 236 -12.41 6.87 9.10
CA PHE A 236 -11.85 6.22 10.28
C PHE A 236 -12.85 5.35 11.05
N ARG A 237 -14.00 4.99 10.44
CA ARG A 237 -14.93 3.97 10.95
C ARG A 237 -14.36 2.55 10.81
N THR A 238 -13.31 2.27 11.57
CA THR A 238 -12.65 0.96 11.60
C THR A 238 -12.43 0.49 13.03
N ALA A 239 -11.97 -0.75 13.18
CA ALA A 239 -11.72 -1.35 14.48
C ALA A 239 -10.67 -0.54 15.28
N THR A 240 -10.93 -0.33 16.57
CA THR A 240 -10.03 0.37 17.49
C THR A 240 -8.63 -0.23 17.51
N MET A 241 -8.49 -1.53 17.23
CA MET A 241 -7.19 -2.18 17.10
C MET A 241 -6.28 -1.49 16.07
N PHE A 242 -6.81 -1.00 14.95
CA PHE A 242 -5.98 -0.31 13.94
C PHE A 242 -5.80 1.17 14.27
N LEU A 243 -6.81 1.80 14.88
CA LEU A 243 -6.76 3.22 15.22
C LEU A 243 -5.83 3.51 16.39
N ALA A 244 -5.83 2.68 17.43
CA ALA A 244 -5.12 2.98 18.66
C ALA A 244 -3.59 3.10 18.43
N PRO A 245 -2.89 2.16 17.77
CA PRO A 245 -1.46 2.29 17.52
C PRO A 245 -1.11 3.50 16.64
N LEU A 246 -1.91 3.75 15.60
CA LEU A 246 -1.75 4.88 14.70
C LEU A 246 -1.86 6.22 15.45
N VAL A 247 -2.90 6.37 16.26
CA VAL A 247 -3.15 7.58 17.05
C VAL A 247 -2.09 7.76 18.13
N THR A 248 -1.66 6.68 18.79
CA THR A 248 -0.62 6.71 19.83
C THR A 248 0.69 7.29 19.30
N VAL A 249 1.13 6.81 18.12
CA VAL A 249 2.36 7.30 17.47
C VAL A 249 2.26 8.77 17.08
N ILE A 250 1.11 9.19 16.54
CA ILE A 250 0.87 10.60 16.19
C ILE A 250 0.87 11.49 17.43
N LEU A 251 0.24 11.05 18.54
CA LEU A 251 0.23 11.79 19.80
C LEU A 251 1.63 11.90 20.42
N ILE A 252 2.44 10.85 20.37
CA ILE A 252 3.86 10.90 20.80
C ILE A 252 4.61 11.96 20.00
N ASN A 253 4.42 11.98 18.67
CA ASN A 253 5.08 12.96 17.81
C ASN A 253 4.59 14.40 18.08
N ILE A 254 3.29 14.61 18.31
CA ILE A 254 2.74 15.93 18.71
C ILE A 254 3.37 16.38 20.04
N ALA A 255 3.40 15.51 21.05
CA ALA A 255 3.96 15.84 22.36
C ALA A 255 5.45 16.17 22.27
N ALA A 256 6.22 15.38 21.50
CA ALA A 256 7.63 15.64 21.25
C ALA A 256 7.87 16.98 20.53
N PHE A 257 7.10 17.27 19.49
CA PHE A 257 7.21 18.52 18.74
C PHE A 257 6.88 19.74 19.60
N VAL A 258 5.73 19.72 20.29
CA VAL A 258 5.30 20.82 21.16
C VAL A 258 6.27 21.01 22.32
N GLY A 259 6.73 19.92 22.93
CA GLY A 259 7.74 19.96 23.99
C GLY A 259 9.07 20.56 23.52
N ALA A 260 9.53 20.20 22.32
CA ALA A 260 10.75 20.76 21.75
C ALA A 260 10.61 22.25 21.44
N VAL A 261 9.50 22.67 20.82
CA VAL A 261 9.23 24.09 20.57
C VAL A 261 9.17 24.87 21.87
N ALA A 262 8.48 24.35 22.90
CA ALA A 262 8.43 25.00 24.21
C ALA A 262 9.81 25.15 24.85
N LYS A 263 10.65 24.10 24.84
CA LYS A 263 12.03 24.18 25.32
C LYS A 263 12.85 25.20 24.55
N ALA A 264 12.70 25.24 23.23
CA ALA A 264 13.44 26.14 22.37
C ALA A 264 13.04 27.62 22.55
N LEU A 265 11.83 27.89 23.09
CA LEU A 265 11.34 29.24 23.40
C LEU A 265 11.60 29.68 24.86
N VAL A 266 11.69 28.76 25.81
CA VAL A 266 11.79 29.07 27.26
C VAL A 266 13.24 29.12 27.76
N VAL A 267 14.18 28.45 27.09
CA VAL A 267 15.59 28.44 27.50
C VAL A 267 16.28 29.72 26.98
N ASP A 268 16.10 30.84 27.69
CA ASP A 268 16.50 32.19 27.24
C ASP A 268 18.03 32.38 27.04
N ASP A 269 18.91 31.62 27.71
CA ASP A 269 20.38 31.77 27.56
C ASP A 269 21.02 30.76 26.57
N ASP A 270 20.33 29.68 26.22
CA ASP A 270 20.85 28.58 25.37
C ASP A 270 19.89 28.19 24.22
N GLY A 271 18.80 28.94 24.01
CA GLY A 271 17.72 28.61 23.07
C GLY A 271 18.22 28.48 21.63
N ASP A 272 19.01 29.46 21.16
CA ASP A 272 19.64 29.41 19.82
C ASP A 272 20.55 28.18 19.67
N GLN A 273 21.27 27.81 20.73
CA GLN A 273 22.13 26.63 20.75
C GLN A 273 21.31 25.33 20.75
N TYR A 274 20.13 25.34 21.38
CA TYR A 274 19.19 24.22 21.35
C TYR A 274 18.57 24.05 19.95
N TRP A 275 18.12 25.15 19.34
CA TRP A 275 17.63 25.16 17.95
C TRP A 275 18.66 24.60 16.98
N GLU A 276 19.92 25.05 17.08
CA GLU A 276 21.02 24.59 16.23
C GLU A 276 21.22 23.06 16.30
N LYS A 277 21.08 22.49 17.50
CA LYS A 277 21.23 21.05 17.76
C LYS A 277 20.01 20.22 17.35
N MET A 278 18.80 20.76 17.51
CA MET A 278 17.54 20.00 17.38
C MET A 278 16.82 20.19 16.06
N PHE A 279 17.27 21.14 15.23
CA PHE A 279 16.60 21.52 13.97
C PHE A 279 16.18 20.33 13.11
N GLY A 280 17.09 19.36 12.86
CA GLY A 280 16.80 18.20 12.02
C GLY A 280 15.65 17.33 12.55
N GLN A 281 15.64 17.02 13.85
CA GLN A 281 14.55 16.24 14.46
C GLN A 281 13.23 17.02 14.49
N MET A 282 13.28 18.32 14.78
CA MET A 282 12.09 19.19 14.77
C MET A 282 11.48 19.28 13.38
N PHE A 283 12.31 19.45 12.34
CA PHE A 283 11.86 19.47 10.95
C PHE A 283 11.22 18.15 10.53
N LEU A 284 11.86 17.02 10.83
CA LEU A 284 11.32 15.70 10.51
C LEU A 284 10.01 15.42 11.26
N SER A 285 9.95 15.77 12.54
CA SER A 285 8.74 15.67 13.35
C SER A 285 7.58 16.46 12.73
N PHE A 286 7.82 17.72 12.38
CA PHE A 286 6.86 18.58 11.68
C PHE A 286 6.42 18.00 10.33
N PHE A 287 7.36 17.51 9.52
CA PHE A 287 7.08 16.90 8.23
C PHE A 287 6.17 15.65 8.37
N ILE A 288 6.41 14.82 9.39
CA ILE A 288 5.57 13.65 9.69
C ILE A 288 4.15 14.10 10.09
N LEU A 289 4.01 15.17 10.87
CA LEU A 289 2.70 15.71 11.27
C LEU A 289 1.91 16.22 10.06
N ILE A 290 2.54 16.97 9.15
CA ILE A 290 1.90 17.42 7.90
C ILE A 290 1.49 16.23 7.04
N SER A 291 2.38 15.26 6.88
CA SER A 291 2.13 14.08 6.03
C SER A 291 0.94 13.27 6.54
N ASN A 292 0.78 13.20 7.87
CA ASN A 292 -0.31 12.48 8.54
C ASN A 292 -1.44 13.41 9.04
N PHE A 293 -1.57 14.62 8.49
CA PHE A 293 -2.58 15.58 8.92
C PHE A 293 -4.01 15.02 8.89
N ALA A 294 -4.33 14.13 7.94
CA ALA A 294 -5.65 13.49 7.87
C ALA A 294 -6.03 12.71 9.17
N VAL A 295 -5.04 12.15 9.88
CA VAL A 295 -5.27 11.49 11.18
C VAL A 295 -5.55 12.52 12.25
N ILE A 296 -4.79 13.61 12.28
CA ILE A 296 -4.96 14.72 13.23
C ILE A 296 -6.33 15.39 13.02
N GLU A 297 -6.69 15.64 11.77
CA GLU A 297 -8.00 16.13 11.34
C GLU A 297 -9.11 15.18 11.79
N GLY A 298 -8.92 13.87 11.60
CA GLY A 298 -9.82 12.81 12.07
C GLY A 298 -10.00 12.79 13.59
N MET A 299 -8.96 13.12 14.36
CA MET A 299 -8.98 13.12 15.82
C MET A 299 -9.63 14.38 16.41
N ILE A 300 -9.28 15.57 15.90
CA ILE A 300 -9.53 16.85 16.57
C ILE A 300 -10.59 17.69 15.86
N ILE A 301 -10.51 17.78 14.53
CA ILE A 301 -11.28 18.76 13.73
C ILE A 301 -12.64 18.19 13.36
N ARG A 302 -12.68 16.92 12.95
CA ARG A 302 -13.87 16.30 12.38
C ARG A 302 -14.99 16.05 13.39
N ARG A 303 -16.22 16.27 12.92
CA ARG A 303 -17.45 16.11 13.70
C ARG A 303 -18.41 15.08 13.11
N ASP A 304 -18.18 14.66 11.88
CA ASP A 304 -18.95 13.66 11.16
C ASP A 304 -18.67 12.23 11.66
N LYS A 305 -19.41 11.25 11.14
CA LYS A 305 -19.32 9.84 11.58
C LYS A 305 -17.98 9.19 11.26
N ALA A 306 -17.27 9.72 10.26
CA ALA A 306 -15.98 9.22 9.81
C ALA A 306 -14.78 9.79 10.59
N LYS A 307 -15.01 10.50 11.70
CA LYS A 307 -13.98 10.89 12.67
C LYS A 307 -13.42 9.68 13.43
N ILE A 308 -12.26 9.87 14.05
CA ILE A 308 -11.69 8.87 14.96
C ILE A 308 -12.52 8.84 16.25
N PRO A 309 -12.98 7.66 16.71
CA PRO A 309 -13.75 7.54 17.94
C PRO A 309 -12.98 8.06 19.15
N LEU A 310 -13.66 8.81 20.03
CA LEU A 310 -13.06 9.38 21.24
C LEU A 310 -12.46 8.30 22.15
N SER A 311 -13.10 7.13 22.23
CA SER A 311 -12.60 5.99 23.00
C SER A 311 -11.21 5.55 22.56
N SER A 312 -10.98 5.44 21.25
CA SER A 312 -9.67 5.12 20.68
C SER A 312 -8.63 6.18 21.04
N THR A 313 -8.99 7.47 20.92
CA THR A 313 -8.11 8.58 21.29
C THR A 313 -7.73 8.55 22.77
N LEU A 314 -8.67 8.28 23.67
CA LEU A 314 -8.42 8.22 25.11
C LEU A 314 -7.42 7.10 25.48
N TRP A 315 -7.62 5.89 24.94
CA TRP A 315 -6.67 4.80 25.13
C TRP A 315 -5.29 5.15 24.58
N SER A 316 -5.24 5.76 23.39
CA SER A 316 -3.98 6.20 22.80
C SER A 316 -3.27 7.25 23.64
N VAL A 317 -3.98 8.19 24.27
CA VAL A 317 -3.37 9.16 25.20
C VAL A 317 -2.70 8.43 26.36
N VAL A 318 -3.38 7.44 26.97
CA VAL A 318 -2.78 6.65 28.05
C VAL A 318 -1.51 5.92 27.58
N PHE A 319 -1.56 5.26 26.43
CA PHE A 319 -0.40 4.57 25.86
C PHE A 319 0.74 5.53 25.50
N SER A 320 0.45 6.69 24.92
CA SER A 320 1.45 7.71 24.58
C SER A 320 2.14 8.23 25.84
N MET A 321 1.38 8.52 26.90
CA MET A 321 1.95 8.98 28.17
C MET A 321 2.84 7.92 28.81
N LEU A 322 2.43 6.65 28.78
CA LEU A 322 3.25 5.53 29.28
C LEU A 322 4.56 5.41 28.49
N ILE A 323 4.49 5.46 27.15
CA ILE A 323 5.69 5.35 26.29
C ILE A 323 6.63 6.54 26.52
N LEU A 324 6.11 7.76 26.61
CA LEU A 324 6.90 8.95 26.91
C LEU A 324 7.57 8.86 28.28
N LEU A 325 6.82 8.44 29.31
CA LEU A 325 7.34 8.33 30.68
C LEU A 325 8.43 7.24 30.78
N ILE A 326 8.15 6.03 30.28
CA ILE A 326 9.12 4.93 30.26
C ILE A 326 10.34 5.32 29.43
N GLY A 327 10.12 5.91 28.26
CA GLY A 327 11.17 6.36 27.36
C GLY A 327 12.08 7.41 28.00
N SER A 328 11.51 8.38 28.70
CA SER A 328 12.28 9.37 29.47
C SER A 328 13.09 8.74 30.60
N VAL A 329 12.56 7.73 31.30
CA VAL A 329 13.31 7.02 32.35
C VAL A 329 14.48 6.21 31.77
N ILE A 330 14.32 5.61 30.59
CA ILE A 330 15.39 4.81 29.95
C ILE A 330 16.49 5.70 29.35
N LEU A 331 16.14 6.90 28.89
CA LEU A 331 17.05 7.84 28.21
C LEU A 331 17.76 8.82 29.16
N CYS A 332 17.35 8.88 30.43
CA CYS A 332 17.91 9.76 31.46
C CYS A 332 18.95 9.01 32.30
#